data_AF-A0A975DKW9-F1
#
_entry.id   AF-A0A975DKW9-F1
#
_cell.length_a   1.000
_cell.length_b   1.000
_cell.length_c   1.000
_cell.angle_alpha   90.00
_cell.angle_beta   90.00
_cell.angle_gamma   90.00
#
_symmetry.space_group_name_H-M   'P 1'
#
loop_
_entity.id
_entity.type
_entity.pdbx_description
1 polymer ?
#
loop_
_entity_poly.entity_id
_entity_poly.type
_entity_poly.pdbx_seq_one_letter_code
_entity_poly.pdbx_strand_id
1 'polypeptide(L)'
;MKTLLQIVSLSFLLTLTGCATSGDASPAEKRQVVQSMKTNTLNQLYAQKPDVRKQIRSAPGYAVFDNANVNLLIASVGGGYGVVTNNSTGKQTYMNMAEAGLGLGLGAKDFNIVMVFHTDAAMKRFIEHGWAFGGNADAAAKHEDKGAAVAAEAVVDDVTVYSLTDTGLALQAVLKGTKFWVDKELN
;
A
#
# COMPACT_ATOMS: atom_id res chain seq x y z
N MET A 1 29.51 -25.17 57.01
CA MET A 1 29.54 -26.61 56.68
C MET A 1 28.12 -27.09 56.54
N LYS A 2 27.68 -27.73 55.46
CA LYS A 2 28.09 -27.70 54.05
C LYS A 2 26.85 -27.98 53.19
N THR A 3 25.65 -27.93 53.78
CA THR A 3 24.39 -28.46 53.22
C THR A 3 23.31 -27.39 53.02
N LEU A 4 23.41 -26.22 53.67
CA LEU A 4 22.45 -25.12 53.47
C LEU A 4 22.74 -24.25 52.22
N LEU A 5 23.96 -24.35 51.66
CA LEU A 5 24.39 -23.56 50.50
C LEU A 5 24.14 -24.27 49.15
N GLN A 6 23.63 -25.51 49.15
CA GLN A 6 23.51 -26.33 47.93
C GLN A 6 22.09 -26.51 47.40
N ILE A 7 21.04 -26.04 48.09
CA ILE A 7 19.64 -26.34 47.72
C ILE A 7 18.96 -25.17 46.99
N VAL A 8 19.48 -23.94 47.07
CA VAL A 8 18.88 -22.79 46.35
C VAL A 8 19.45 -22.65 44.91
N SER A 9 20.30 -23.58 44.48
CA SER A 9 20.86 -23.62 43.12
C SER A 9 20.00 -24.37 42.08
N LEU A 10 18.74 -24.73 42.35
CA LEU A 10 18.00 -25.65 41.49
C LEU A 10 16.63 -25.19 40.95
N SER A 11 16.25 -23.91 41.06
CA SER A 11 14.88 -23.55 40.65
C SER A 11 14.74 -22.15 40.08
N PHE A 12 15.43 -21.89 38.97
CA PHE A 12 14.93 -20.93 37.98
C PHE A 12 15.45 -21.26 36.58
N LEU A 13 15.19 -22.51 36.15
CA LEU A 13 15.15 -22.85 34.73
C LEU A 13 13.76 -22.42 34.20
N LEU A 14 13.49 -21.11 34.18
CA LEU A 14 12.31 -20.59 33.48
C LEU A 14 12.66 -20.51 32.00
N THR A 15 12.43 -21.64 31.35
CA THR A 15 11.95 -21.77 29.96
C THR A 15 12.05 -20.49 29.14
N LEU A 16 13.24 -20.25 28.56
CA LEU A 16 13.30 -19.62 27.25
C LEU A 16 12.72 -20.62 26.26
N THR A 17 11.39 -20.67 26.15
CA THR A 17 10.75 -21.01 24.88
C THR A 17 11.07 -19.87 23.93
N GLY A 18 12.30 -19.88 23.41
CA GLY A 18 12.62 -19.19 22.19
C GLY A 18 11.79 -19.84 21.11
N CYS A 19 10.68 -19.21 20.73
CA CYS A 19 10.15 -19.40 19.40
C CYS A 19 11.24 -18.90 18.45
N ALA A 20 12.08 -19.82 17.99
CA ALA A 20 12.89 -19.61 16.81
C ALA A 20 11.91 -19.39 15.64
N THR A 21 11.50 -18.15 15.42
CA THR A 21 10.74 -17.76 14.22
C THR A 21 11.75 -17.57 13.09
N SER A 22 12.30 -18.69 12.63
CA SER A 22 12.74 -18.79 11.25
C SER A 22 11.49 -19.18 10.45
N GLY A 23 10.60 -18.22 10.24
CA GLY A 23 9.32 -18.42 9.57
C GLY A 23 8.77 -17.08 9.12
N ASP A 24 8.35 -17.02 7.86
CA ASP A 24 7.74 -15.84 7.25
C ASP A 24 6.65 -15.22 8.14
N ALA A 25 6.49 -13.89 8.10
CA ALA A 25 5.46 -13.20 8.86
C ALA A 25 4.06 -13.78 8.58
N SER A 26 3.26 -13.99 9.62
CA SER A 26 1.90 -14.49 9.47
C SER A 26 1.01 -13.51 8.68
N PRO A 27 -0.09 -13.98 8.04
CA PRO A 27 -1.01 -13.08 7.35
C PRO A 27 -1.57 -11.95 8.22
N ALA A 28 -1.73 -12.19 9.53
CA ALA A 28 -2.18 -11.17 10.47
C ALA A 28 -1.13 -10.05 10.65
N GLU A 29 0.14 -10.42 10.80
CA GLU A 29 1.25 -9.48 10.92
C GLU A 29 1.42 -8.68 9.63
N LYS A 30 1.36 -9.34 8.47
CA LYS A 30 1.39 -8.67 7.15
C LYS A 30 0.26 -7.65 7.03
N ARG A 31 -0.99 -8.02 7.36
CA ARG A 31 -2.13 -7.08 7.36
C ARG A 31 -1.89 -5.90 8.28
N GLN A 32 -1.33 -6.11 9.47
CA GLN A 32 -1.02 -5.02 10.41
C GLN A 32 0.01 -4.04 9.86
N VAL A 33 1.02 -4.53 9.14
CA VAL A 33 1.99 -3.68 8.42
C VAL A 33 1.26 -2.81 7.38
N VAL A 34 0.39 -3.41 6.56
CA VAL A 34 -0.40 -2.67 5.56
C VAL A 34 -1.31 -1.62 6.20
N GLN A 35 -1.93 -1.92 7.34
CA GLN A 35 -2.79 -0.96 8.05
C GLN A 35 -1.99 0.21 8.65
N SER A 36 -0.78 -0.07 9.13
CA SER A 36 0.13 0.96 9.65
C SER A 36 0.60 1.88 8.53
N MET A 37 1.02 1.31 7.40
CA MET A 37 1.35 2.05 6.19
C MET A 37 0.18 2.93 5.75
N LYS A 38 -1.03 2.35 5.57
CA LYS A 38 -2.24 3.08 5.18
C LYS A 38 -2.47 4.31 6.05
N THR A 39 -2.36 4.16 7.37
CA THR A 39 -2.59 5.24 8.33
C THR A 39 -1.55 6.35 8.17
N ASN A 40 -0.28 6.00 8.05
CA ASN A 40 0.82 6.94 7.88
C ASN A 40 0.68 7.74 6.57
N THR A 41 0.43 7.05 5.46
CA THR A 41 0.27 7.67 4.14
C THR A 41 -0.91 8.64 4.10
N LEU A 42 -2.06 8.25 4.67
CA LEU A 42 -3.21 9.15 4.75
C LEU A 42 -2.92 10.37 5.62
N ASN A 43 -2.25 10.20 6.75
CA ASN A 43 -1.87 11.33 7.61
C ASN A 43 -0.96 12.31 6.88
N GLN A 44 0.03 11.82 6.12
CA GLN A 44 0.88 12.66 5.28
C GLN A 44 0.09 13.38 4.20
N LEU A 45 -0.81 12.67 3.49
CA LEU A 45 -1.65 13.26 2.47
C LEU A 45 -2.52 14.36 3.04
N TYR A 46 -3.12 14.14 4.20
CA TYR A 46 -3.98 15.12 4.85
C TYR A 46 -3.23 16.32 5.42
N ALA A 47 -1.95 16.17 5.76
CA ALA A 47 -1.11 17.29 6.14
C ALA A 47 -0.80 18.20 4.94
N GLN A 48 -0.65 17.61 3.75
CA GLN A 48 -0.35 18.35 2.51
C GLN A 48 -1.63 18.89 1.83
N LYS A 49 -2.72 18.12 1.85
CA LYS A 49 -4.03 18.44 1.25
C LYS A 49 -5.19 18.06 2.18
N PRO A 50 -5.53 18.95 3.14
CA PRO A 50 -6.55 18.67 4.15
C PRO A 50 -7.95 18.39 3.60
N ASP A 51 -8.30 18.97 2.45
CA ASP A 51 -9.59 18.82 1.78
C ASP A 51 -9.85 17.37 1.32
N VAL A 52 -8.79 16.60 1.05
CA VAL A 52 -8.87 15.19 0.63
C VAL A 52 -9.53 14.32 1.69
N ARG A 53 -9.46 14.70 2.99
CA ARG A 53 -10.21 14.00 4.06
C ARG A 53 -11.69 13.90 3.75
N LYS A 54 -12.28 14.97 3.21
CA LYS A 54 -13.70 14.99 2.85
C LYS A 54 -13.96 14.12 1.63
N GLN A 55 -13.10 14.23 0.61
CA GLN A 55 -13.22 13.45 -0.63
C GLN A 55 -13.20 11.94 -0.35
N ILE A 56 -12.21 11.47 0.43
CA ILE A 56 -12.08 10.06 0.82
C ILE A 56 -13.30 9.59 1.60
N ARG A 57 -13.80 10.39 2.56
CA ARG A 57 -14.96 10.01 3.37
C ARG A 57 -16.25 9.92 2.57
N SER A 58 -16.42 10.73 1.52
CA SER A 58 -17.62 10.74 0.68
C SER A 58 -17.59 9.75 -0.48
N ALA A 59 -16.42 9.18 -0.80
CA ALA A 59 -16.25 8.25 -1.90
C ALA A 59 -16.82 6.85 -1.57
N PRO A 60 -17.25 6.06 -2.57
CA PRO A 60 -17.49 4.61 -2.43
C PRO A 60 -16.35 3.84 -1.77
N GLY A 61 -15.11 4.23 -2.06
CA GLY A 61 -13.93 3.65 -1.44
C GLY A 61 -12.64 4.33 -1.90
N TYR A 62 -11.53 3.86 -1.36
CA TYR A 62 -10.20 4.38 -1.67
C TYR A 62 -9.15 3.27 -1.57
N ALA A 63 -8.03 3.45 -2.25
CA ALA A 63 -6.87 2.56 -2.15
C ALA A 63 -5.65 3.32 -1.64
N VAL A 64 -4.81 2.65 -0.88
CA VAL A 64 -3.53 3.19 -0.43
C VAL A 64 -2.44 2.15 -0.68
N PHE A 65 -1.37 2.58 -1.33
CA PHE A 65 -0.23 1.75 -1.69
C PHE A 65 1.08 2.44 -1.36
N ASP A 66 2.10 1.64 -1.13
CA ASP A 66 3.47 2.05 -0.89
C ASP A 66 4.41 1.12 -1.67
N ASN A 67 5.41 1.70 -2.34
CA ASN A 67 6.43 0.95 -3.07
C ASN A 67 7.70 0.69 -2.25
N ALA A 68 7.75 1.14 -0.98
CA ALA A 68 8.99 1.21 -0.25
C ALA A 68 9.61 -0.17 -0.10
N ASN A 69 10.95 -0.20 -0.14
CA ASN A 69 11.75 -1.39 0.09
C ASN A 69 11.30 -2.07 1.38
N VAL A 70 10.54 -3.12 1.17
CA VAL A 70 9.91 -3.96 2.17
C VAL A 70 10.96 -4.37 3.20
N ASN A 71 10.71 -4.00 4.45
CA ASN A 71 11.34 -4.63 5.60
C ASN A 71 11.27 -6.17 5.41
N LEU A 72 12.24 -6.92 5.91
CA LEU A 72 12.50 -8.35 5.60
C LEU A 72 11.26 -9.28 5.69
N LEU A 73 10.18 -8.82 6.34
CA LEU A 73 8.89 -9.48 6.57
C LEU A 73 7.95 -9.58 5.35
N ILE A 74 8.08 -8.72 4.34
CA ILE A 74 7.20 -8.71 3.13
C ILE A 74 8.04 -8.86 1.84
N ALA A 75 9.32 -9.19 1.96
CA ALA A 75 10.32 -9.23 0.88
C ALA A 75 10.14 -10.32 -0.20
N SER A 76 9.02 -11.03 -0.23
CA SER A 76 8.83 -12.23 -1.06
C SER A 76 8.45 -11.92 -2.52
N VAL A 77 8.01 -10.71 -2.82
CA VAL A 77 7.62 -10.28 -4.18
C VAL A 77 8.24 -8.90 -4.37
N GLY A 78 9.21 -8.75 -5.27
CA GLY A 78 9.96 -7.50 -5.49
C GLY A 78 9.12 -6.35 -6.04
N GLY A 79 8.13 -5.90 -5.26
CA GLY A 79 7.15 -4.87 -5.57
C GLY A 79 6.53 -4.29 -4.29
N GLY A 80 5.61 -3.35 -4.46
CA GLY A 80 4.90 -2.68 -3.38
C GLY A 80 3.64 -3.42 -2.92
N TYR A 81 3.02 -2.89 -1.87
CA TYR A 81 1.82 -3.47 -1.25
C TYR A 81 0.80 -2.39 -0.90
N GLY A 82 -0.44 -2.79 -0.69
CA GLY A 82 -1.49 -1.84 -0.34
C GLY A 82 -2.83 -2.48 -0.01
N VAL A 83 -3.83 -1.63 0.13
CA VAL A 83 -5.18 -2.04 0.50
C VAL A 83 -6.22 -1.11 -0.11
N VAL A 84 -7.30 -1.72 -0.60
CA VAL A 84 -8.55 -1.04 -0.99
C VAL A 84 -9.53 -1.11 0.17
N THR A 85 -10.06 0.03 0.58
CA THR A 85 -11.12 0.16 1.58
C THR A 85 -12.43 0.52 0.89
N ASN A 86 -13.45 -0.33 1.05
CA ASN A 86 -14.83 0.01 0.71
C ASN A 86 -15.44 0.77 1.89
N ASN A 87 -15.82 2.04 1.70
CA ASN A 87 -16.30 2.89 2.78
C ASN A 87 -17.71 2.49 3.28
N SER A 88 -18.53 1.93 2.40
CA SER A 88 -19.91 1.52 2.72
C SER A 88 -19.95 0.27 3.59
N THR A 89 -19.01 -0.67 3.40
CA THR A 89 -18.99 -1.98 4.07
C THR A 89 -17.88 -2.15 5.08
N GLY A 90 -16.87 -1.28 5.04
CA GLY A 90 -15.62 -1.44 5.79
C GLY A 90 -14.70 -2.53 5.25
N LYS A 91 -15.11 -3.28 4.21
CA LYS A 91 -14.31 -4.37 3.62
C LYS A 91 -12.96 -3.84 3.17
N GLN A 92 -11.91 -4.54 3.60
CA GLN A 92 -10.53 -4.32 3.19
C GLN A 92 -10.15 -5.39 2.17
N THR A 93 -9.62 -4.98 1.02
CA THR A 93 -9.05 -5.90 0.02
C THR A 93 -7.56 -5.60 -0.13
N TYR A 94 -6.74 -6.53 0.32
CA TYR A 94 -5.28 -6.38 0.29
C TYR A 94 -4.76 -6.67 -1.11
N MET A 95 -3.81 -5.86 -1.56
CA MET A 95 -3.35 -5.88 -2.94
C MET A 95 -1.82 -5.73 -3.01
N ASN A 96 -1.26 -6.34 -4.04
CA ASN A 96 0.13 -6.17 -4.45
C ASN A 96 0.22 -5.17 -5.60
N MET A 97 1.38 -4.55 -5.74
CA MET A 97 1.73 -3.73 -6.89
C MET A 97 3.16 -3.96 -7.36
N ALA A 98 3.44 -3.78 -8.64
CA ALA A 98 4.79 -3.79 -9.19
C ALA A 98 4.90 -2.86 -10.38
N GLU A 99 6.01 -2.15 -10.48
CA GLU A 99 6.30 -1.23 -11.58
C GLU A 99 7.01 -1.97 -12.72
N ALA A 100 6.41 -1.98 -13.90
CA ALA A 100 7.00 -2.46 -15.14
C ALA A 100 7.50 -1.25 -15.95
N GLY A 101 8.82 -1.10 -16.07
CA GLY A 101 9.42 -0.09 -16.96
C GLY A 101 10.29 0.98 -16.28
N LEU A 102 10.39 0.99 -14.95
CA LEU A 102 11.42 1.73 -14.22
C LEU A 102 12.47 0.70 -13.79
N GLY A 103 13.60 0.65 -14.51
CA GLY A 103 14.56 -0.46 -14.44
C GLY A 103 15.03 -0.85 -13.03
N LEU A 104 15.40 -2.13 -12.88
CA LEU A 104 16.17 -2.63 -11.75
C LEU A 104 17.54 -1.93 -11.73
N GLY A 105 17.66 -0.83 -11.00
CA GLY A 105 18.94 -0.18 -10.78
C GLY A 105 18.86 1.33 -10.83
N LEU A 106 19.22 1.95 -9.69
CA LEU A 106 19.56 3.36 -9.54
C LEU A 106 18.37 4.34 -9.68
N GLY A 107 17.55 4.43 -8.63
CA GLY A 107 16.77 5.66 -8.39
C GLY A 107 15.24 5.55 -8.35
N ALA A 108 14.66 4.36 -8.14
CA ALA A 108 13.26 4.28 -7.73
C ALA A 108 13.12 5.00 -6.37
N LYS A 109 12.53 6.20 -6.39
CA LYS A 109 12.23 6.95 -5.17
C LYS A 109 11.09 6.22 -4.45
N ASP A 110 11.16 6.18 -3.12
CA ASP A 110 10.03 5.75 -2.32
C ASP A 110 8.86 6.71 -2.61
N PHE A 111 7.72 6.15 -2.97
CA PHE A 111 6.49 6.87 -3.21
C PHE A 111 5.31 6.10 -2.65
N ASN A 112 4.30 6.87 -2.29
CA ASN A 112 3.02 6.39 -1.83
C ASN A 112 1.94 6.80 -2.82
N ILE A 113 0.95 5.94 -3.05
CA ILE A 113 -0.21 6.23 -3.91
C ILE A 113 -1.48 6.19 -3.06
N VAL A 114 -2.33 7.20 -3.20
CA VAL A 114 -3.71 7.18 -2.72
C VAL A 114 -4.65 7.35 -3.90
N MET A 115 -5.54 6.40 -4.10
CA MET A 115 -6.58 6.44 -5.13
C MET A 115 -7.95 6.64 -4.48
N VAL A 116 -8.73 7.59 -4.97
CA VAL A 116 -10.10 7.84 -4.52
C VAL A 116 -11.05 7.45 -5.65
N PHE A 117 -11.89 6.43 -5.42
CA PHE A 117 -12.83 5.94 -6.42
C PHE A 117 -14.14 6.70 -6.31
N HIS A 118 -14.55 7.41 -7.36
CA HIS A 118 -15.79 8.19 -7.37
C HIS A 118 -17.04 7.33 -7.66
N THR A 119 -16.86 6.08 -8.09
CA THR A 119 -17.96 5.12 -8.33
C THR A 119 -17.60 3.72 -7.81
N ASP A 120 -18.61 2.95 -7.40
CA ASP A 120 -18.44 1.53 -7.06
C ASP A 120 -17.92 0.72 -8.26
N ALA A 121 -18.32 1.09 -9.47
CA ALA A 121 -17.87 0.45 -10.70
C ALA A 121 -16.36 0.65 -10.92
N ALA A 122 -15.82 1.85 -10.68
CA ALA A 122 -14.39 2.10 -10.78
C ALA A 122 -13.59 1.31 -9.74
N MET A 123 -14.04 1.30 -8.48
CA MET A 123 -13.42 0.51 -7.43
C MET A 123 -13.44 -1.00 -7.75
N LYS A 124 -14.60 -1.52 -8.19
CA LYS A 124 -14.74 -2.94 -8.54
C LYS A 124 -13.85 -3.31 -9.72
N ARG A 125 -13.83 -2.51 -10.79
CA ARG A 125 -12.95 -2.73 -11.93
C ARG A 125 -11.49 -2.77 -11.51
N PHE A 126 -11.06 -1.85 -10.65
CA PHE A 126 -9.70 -1.80 -10.12
C PHE A 126 -9.34 -3.05 -9.31
N ILE A 127 -10.22 -3.52 -8.42
CA ILE A 127 -9.97 -4.75 -7.65
C ILE A 127 -9.87 -5.97 -8.58
N GLU A 128 -10.74 -6.07 -9.58
CA GLU A 128 -10.84 -7.24 -10.46
C GLU A 128 -9.73 -7.30 -11.51
N HIS A 129 -9.37 -6.15 -12.09
CA HIS A 129 -8.47 -6.08 -13.25
C HIS A 129 -7.17 -5.32 -12.98
N GLY A 130 -7.02 -4.70 -11.81
CA GLY A 130 -5.91 -3.81 -11.50
C GLY A 130 -6.06 -2.44 -12.17
N TRP A 131 -4.92 -1.77 -12.39
CA TRP A 131 -4.86 -0.52 -13.14
C TRP A 131 -4.82 -0.79 -14.65
N ALA A 132 -5.74 -0.18 -15.40
CA ALA A 132 -5.96 -0.47 -16.82
C ALA A 132 -5.55 0.69 -17.76
N PHE A 133 -4.91 1.74 -17.26
CA PHE A 133 -4.46 2.83 -18.12
C PHE A 133 -3.27 2.36 -18.99
N GLY A 134 -3.50 2.26 -20.30
CA GLY A 134 -2.47 1.97 -21.31
C GLY A 134 -2.65 0.67 -22.11
N GLY A 135 -3.63 -0.18 -21.78
CA GLY A 135 -3.91 -1.41 -22.56
C GLY A 135 -4.82 -1.19 -23.78
N ASN A 136 -5.63 -0.13 -23.76
CA ASN A 136 -6.43 0.32 -24.90
C ASN A 136 -5.89 1.67 -25.36
N ALA A 137 -5.28 1.69 -26.55
CA ALA A 137 -4.74 2.91 -27.18
C ALA A 137 -5.78 4.05 -27.26
N ASP A 138 -7.07 3.70 -27.34
CA ASP A 138 -8.19 4.65 -27.49
C ASP A 138 -8.55 5.45 -26.22
N ALA A 139 -8.23 4.96 -25.01
CA ALA A 139 -8.57 5.66 -23.77
C ALA A 139 -7.54 6.76 -23.43
N ALA A 140 -6.27 6.52 -23.75
CA ALA A 140 -5.20 7.50 -23.56
C ALA A 140 -5.34 8.71 -24.50
N ALA A 141 -5.82 8.50 -25.73
CA ALA A 141 -6.00 9.55 -26.72
C ALA A 141 -7.15 10.53 -26.41
N LYS A 142 -8.17 10.12 -25.64
CA LYS A 142 -9.32 10.97 -25.31
C LYS A 142 -9.10 11.91 -24.12
N HIS A 143 -7.93 11.86 -23.48
CA HIS A 143 -7.64 12.65 -22.27
C HIS A 143 -6.55 13.71 -22.49
N GLU A 144 -6.10 13.93 -23.73
CA GLU A 144 -5.17 15.02 -24.06
C GLU A 144 -5.80 16.42 -23.95
N ASP A 145 -7.13 16.54 -23.88
CA ASP A 145 -7.84 17.84 -23.90
C ASP A 145 -8.09 18.47 -22.51
N LYS A 146 -7.71 17.81 -21.40
CA LYS A 146 -7.90 18.39 -20.04
C LYS A 146 -6.59 18.98 -19.53
N GLY A 147 -6.35 20.22 -19.95
CA GLY A 147 -5.17 21.01 -19.63
C GLY A 147 -4.82 21.05 -18.13
N ALA A 148 -3.52 20.91 -17.87
CA ALA A 148 -2.76 21.49 -16.76
C ALA A 148 -3.46 21.59 -15.38
N ALA A 149 -4.17 20.55 -14.94
CA ALA A 149 -4.39 20.38 -13.52
C ALA A 149 -3.05 19.95 -12.89
N VAL A 150 -2.64 20.75 -11.89
CA VAL A 150 -1.42 20.67 -11.08
C VAL A 150 -0.85 19.25 -11.00
N ALA A 151 0.46 19.10 -11.21
CA ALA A 151 1.27 17.88 -11.37
C ALA A 151 1.19 16.81 -10.25
N ALA A 152 0.16 16.84 -9.40
CA ALA A 152 -0.10 16.03 -8.23
C ALA A 152 -1.48 15.31 -8.26
N GLU A 153 -2.39 15.66 -9.18
CA GLU A 153 -3.74 15.08 -9.27
C GLU A 153 -4.11 14.71 -10.72
N ALA A 154 -4.58 13.47 -10.93
CA ALA A 154 -5.26 13.09 -12.18
C ALA A 154 -6.58 12.42 -11.83
N VAL A 155 -7.62 12.85 -12.54
CA VAL A 155 -8.89 12.15 -12.58
C VAL A 155 -8.91 11.32 -13.86
N VAL A 156 -8.90 9.99 -13.72
CA VAL A 156 -8.93 9.04 -14.83
C VAL A 156 -9.98 7.98 -14.52
N ASP A 157 -10.93 7.74 -15.44
CA ASP A 157 -11.96 6.70 -15.32
C ASP A 157 -12.69 6.67 -13.95
N ASP A 158 -13.09 7.85 -13.45
CA ASP A 158 -13.73 8.06 -12.15
C ASP A 158 -12.83 7.75 -10.94
N VAL A 159 -11.51 7.89 -11.09
CA VAL A 159 -10.54 7.74 -9.99
C VAL A 159 -9.67 8.98 -9.90
N THR A 160 -9.60 9.61 -8.71
CA THR A 160 -8.56 10.61 -8.43
C THR A 160 -7.33 9.91 -7.85
N VAL A 161 -6.16 10.15 -8.42
CA VAL A 161 -4.88 9.63 -7.92
C VAL A 161 -4.06 10.74 -7.30
N TYR A 162 -3.55 10.49 -6.09
CA TYR A 162 -2.54 11.28 -5.40
C TYR A 162 -1.28 10.43 -5.26
N SER A 163 -0.14 11.01 -5.56
CA SER A 163 1.16 10.36 -5.40
C SER A 163 2.04 11.22 -4.51
N LEU A 164 2.51 10.66 -3.40
CA LEU A 164 3.39 11.32 -2.44
C LEU A 164 4.82 10.81 -2.64
N THR A 165 5.79 11.72 -2.67
CA THR A 165 7.23 11.43 -2.67
C THR A 165 7.87 12.15 -1.49
N ASP A 166 9.14 11.85 -1.18
CA ASP A 166 9.93 12.58 -0.17
C ASP A 166 9.92 14.10 -0.39
N THR A 167 9.81 14.55 -1.64
CA THR A 167 9.81 15.96 -2.04
C THR A 167 8.42 16.60 -2.10
N GLY A 168 7.35 15.85 -1.78
CA GLY A 168 5.95 16.30 -1.87
C GLY A 168 5.15 15.54 -2.94
N LEU A 169 3.98 16.07 -3.32
CA LEU A 169 3.11 15.41 -4.29
C LEU A 169 3.65 15.45 -5.73
N ALA A 170 3.73 14.30 -6.40
CA ALA A 170 4.22 14.17 -7.77
C ALA A 170 3.55 13.01 -8.52
N LEU A 171 2.81 13.30 -9.59
CA LEU A 171 1.91 12.35 -10.26
C LEU A 171 2.45 11.75 -11.57
N GLN A 172 3.29 12.47 -12.31
CA GLN A 172 3.36 12.28 -13.77
C GLN A 172 4.09 11.02 -14.27
N ALA A 173 4.67 10.18 -13.41
CA ALA A 173 5.42 8.98 -13.84
C ALA A 173 4.90 7.64 -13.30
N VAL A 174 4.24 7.62 -12.13
CA VAL A 174 3.97 6.38 -11.37
C VAL A 174 2.86 5.51 -11.99
N LEU A 175 1.89 6.12 -12.67
CA LEU A 175 0.74 5.40 -13.23
C LEU A 175 1.05 4.67 -14.54
N LYS A 176 2.14 5.03 -15.23
CA LYS A 176 2.55 4.40 -16.48
C LYS A 176 3.52 3.26 -16.15
N GLY A 177 3.03 2.03 -16.20
CA GLY A 177 3.84 0.83 -15.97
C GLY A 177 3.52 0.08 -14.68
N THR A 178 2.74 0.65 -13.77
CA THR A 178 2.42 -0.05 -12.51
C THR A 178 1.25 -1.00 -12.65
N LYS A 179 1.50 -2.27 -12.31
CA LYS A 179 0.49 -3.32 -12.23
C LYS A 179 0.02 -3.46 -10.79
N PHE A 180 -1.28 -3.68 -10.60
CA PHE A 180 -1.90 -3.93 -9.31
C PHE A 180 -2.70 -5.24 -9.38
N TRP A 181 -2.70 -6.04 -8.32
CA TRP A 181 -3.48 -7.28 -8.25
C TRP A 181 -3.82 -7.68 -6.81
N VAL A 182 -4.88 -8.45 -6.62
CA VAL A 182 -5.29 -8.95 -5.30
C VAL A 182 -4.22 -9.88 -4.72
N ASP A 183 -3.90 -9.68 -3.45
CA ASP A 183 -3.06 -10.59 -2.69
C ASP A 183 -3.87 -11.83 -2.26
N LYS A 184 -3.53 -13.02 -2.75
CA LYS A 184 -4.29 -14.24 -2.42
C LYS A 184 -4.03 -14.78 -1.01
N GLU A 185 -2.93 -14.37 -0.38
CA GLU A 185 -2.58 -14.80 0.98
C GLU A 185 -3.35 -13.97 2.03
N LEU A 186 -3.56 -12.68 1.72
CA LEU A 186 -4.13 -11.73 2.68
C LEU A 186 -5.65 -11.52 2.56
N ASN A 187 -6.34 -12.16 1.60
CA ASN A 187 -7.79 -12.03 1.40
C ASN A 187 -8.51 -13.37 1.58
#